data_AF-A0A8S3EZU0-F1
#
_entry.id   AF-A0A8S3EZU0-F1
#
_cell.length_a   1.000
_cell.length_b   1.000
_cell.length_c   1.000
_cell.angle_alpha   90.00
_cell.angle_beta   90.00
_cell.angle_gamma   90.00
#
_symmetry.space_group_name_H-M   'P 1'
#
loop_
_entity.id
_entity.type
_entity.pdbx_description
1 polymer ?
#
loop_
_entity_poly.entity_id
_entity_poly.type
_entity_poly.pdbx_seq_one_letter_code
_entity_poly.pdbx_strand_id
1 'polypeptide(L)' 'GYWLAYKDGVYDITSYVENHPGGKMVLRSAGKALEACWKIFTMHDMDHVYEILEEYRIGNLPP' A
#
# COMPACT_ATOMS: atom_id res chain seq x y z
N GLY A 1 13.73 -3.25 0.72
CA GLY A 1 12.55 -2.47 0.36
C GLY A 1 11.33 -3.11 0.96
N TYR A 2 10.32 -2.32 1.30
CA TYR A 2 9.00 -2.79 1.72
C TYR A 2 8.04 -2.58 0.57
N TRP A 3 7.64 -3.68 -0.08
CA TRP A 3 6.79 -3.63 -1.26
C TRP A 3 5.41 -4.17 -0.95
N LEU A 4 4.42 -3.74 -1.71
CA LEU A 4 3.04 -4.22 -1.59
C LEU A 4 2.36 -4.15 -2.95
N ALA A 5 1.25 -4.88 -3.09
CA ALA A 5 0.45 -4.91 -4.30
C ALA A 5 -0.97 -4.43 -4.00
N TYR A 6 -1.57 -3.73 -4.96
CA TYR A 6 -2.98 -3.38 -4.94
C TYR A 6 -3.50 -3.32 -6.37
N LYS A 7 -4.55 -4.09 -6.67
CA LYS A 7 -4.97 -4.39 -8.04
C LYS A 7 -3.76 -4.88 -8.84
N ASP A 8 -3.49 -4.26 -9.99
CA ASP A 8 -2.35 -4.60 -10.84
C ASP A 8 -1.08 -3.83 -10.46
N GLY A 9 -1.14 -2.87 -9.52
CA GLY A 9 -0.02 -2.02 -9.14
C GLY A 9 0.92 -2.68 -8.14
N VAL A 10 2.22 -2.44 -8.31
CA VAL A 10 3.27 -2.78 -7.34
C VAL A 10 3.88 -1.49 -6.83
N TYR A 11 4.00 -1.35 -5.50
CA TYR A 11 4.42 -0.11 -4.86
C TYR A 11 5.55 -0.35 -3.87
N ASP A 12 6.56 0.53 -3.87
CA ASP A 12 7.63 0.55 -2.88
C ASP A 12 7.36 1.63 -1.83
N ILE A 13 6.90 1.21 -0.67
CA ILE A 13 6.56 2.11 0.44
C ILE A 13 7.72 2.34 1.40
N THR A 14 8.96 1.99 1.04
CA THR A 14 10.12 2.07 1.96
C THR A 14 10.27 3.45 2.60
N SER A 15 10.07 4.53 1.83
CA SER A 15 10.13 5.91 2.31
C SER A 15 8.83 6.39 2.99
N TYR A 16 7.72 5.68 2.82
CA TYR A 16 6.42 6.03 3.39
C TYR A 16 6.21 5.47 4.81
N VAL A 17 6.92 4.39 5.20
CA VAL A 17 6.70 3.67 6.46
C VAL A 17 6.60 4.58 7.68
N GLU A 18 7.50 5.56 7.81
CA GLU A 18 7.55 6.45 8.98
C GLU A 18 6.45 7.54 8.94
N ASN A 19 5.84 7.78 7.78
CA ASN A 19 4.75 8.75 7.59
C ASN A 19 3.36 8.11 7.61
N HIS A 20 3.27 6.79 7.66
CA HIS A 20 1.98 6.09 7.66
C HIS A 20 1.18 6.40 8.94
N PRO A 21 -0.06 6.92 8.86
CA PRO A 21 -0.86 7.29 10.05
C PRO A 21 -1.14 6.14 11.01
N GLY A 22 -1.28 4.90 10.50
CA GLY A 22 -1.41 3.69 11.32
C GLY A 22 -0.09 3.18 11.92
N GLY A 23 0.99 3.97 11.80
CA GLY A 23 2.34 3.66 12.25
C GLY A 23 2.92 2.42 11.58
N LYS A 24 3.85 1.76 12.27
CA LYS A 24 4.58 0.58 11.76
C LYS A 24 3.71 -0.66 11.52
N MET A 25 2.40 -0.60 11.78
CA MET A 25 1.46 -1.68 11.44
C MET A 25 1.43 -1.98 9.94
N VAL A 26 1.75 -1.00 9.08
CA VAL A 26 1.89 -1.20 7.62
C VAL A 26 2.88 -2.30 7.25
N LEU A 27 3.91 -2.52 8.08
CA LEU A 27 4.92 -3.55 7.85
C LEU A 27 4.33 -4.97 7.88
N ARG A 28 3.15 -5.17 8.49
CA ARG A 28 2.43 -6.47 8.44
C ARG A 28 1.91 -6.83 7.05
N SER A 29 1.78 -5.83 6.18
CA SER A 29 1.36 -5.95 4.78
C SER A 29 2.54 -5.98 3.81
N ALA A 30 3.78 -5.85 4.29
CA ALA A 30 4.95 -5.92 3.41
C ALA A 30 5.02 -7.30 2.72
N GLY A 31 5.23 -7.29 1.41
CA GLY A 31 5.23 -8.45 0.52
C GLY A 31 3.85 -9.02 0.22
N LYS A 32 2.75 -8.33 0.55
CA LYS A 32 1.38 -8.83 0.39
C LYS A 32 0.51 -7.91 -0.47
N ALA A 33 -0.60 -8.47 -0.93
CA ALA A 33 -1.67 -7.73 -1.59
C ALA A 33 -2.57 -7.06 -0.54
N LEU A 34 -2.98 -5.82 -0.80
CA LEU A 34 -3.69 -4.98 0.17
C LEU A 34 -5.19 -5.27 0.27
N GLU A 35 -5.81 -5.94 -0.70
CA GLU A 35 -7.26 -6.13 -0.81
C GLU A 35 -7.85 -6.76 0.45
N ALA A 36 -7.21 -7.80 1.00
CA ALA A 36 -7.70 -8.46 2.21
C ALA A 36 -7.60 -7.54 3.44
N CYS A 37 -6.52 -6.75 3.52
CA CYS A 37 -6.29 -5.83 4.62
C CYS A 37 -7.25 -4.64 4.56
N TRP A 38 -7.38 -3.99 3.40
CA TRP A 38 -8.22 -2.81 3.20
C TRP A 38 -9.72 -3.11 3.26
N LYS A 39 -10.15 -4.36 3.02
CA LYS A 39 -11.53 -4.81 3.31
C LYS A 39 -11.88 -4.78 4.80
N ILE A 40 -10.90 -4.93 5.68
CA ILE A 40 -11.09 -4.90 7.15
C ILE A 40 -10.83 -3.49 7.68
N PHE A 41 -9.76 -2.87 7.21
CA PHE A 41 -9.34 -1.53 7.61
C PHE A 41 -9.86 -0.50 6.61
N THR A 42 -11.17 -0.30 6.61
CA THR A 42 -11.89 0.50 5.61
C THR A 42 -11.56 2.00 5.64
N MET A 43 -10.81 2.49 6.65
CA MET A 43 -10.32 3.87 6.64
C MET A 43 -9.34 4.18 5.50
N HIS A 44 -8.90 3.19 4.73
CA HIS A 44 -8.08 3.41 3.54
C HIS A 44 -8.92 3.62 2.26
N ASP A 45 -10.25 3.46 2.31
CA ASP A 45 -11.16 3.67 1.19
C ASP A 45 -11.52 5.16 1.05
N MET A 46 -10.52 5.95 0.70
CA MET A 46 -10.63 7.40 0.49
C MET A 46 -9.75 7.83 -0.69
N ASP A 47 -10.25 8.71 -1.56
CA ASP A 47 -9.54 9.14 -2.78
C ASP A 47 -8.09 9.56 -2.52
N HIS A 48 -7.85 10.39 -1.50
CA HIS A 48 -6.50 10.86 -1.16
C HIS A 48 -5.53 9.74 -0.73
N VAL A 49 -6.03 8.61 -0.19
CA VAL A 49 -5.18 7.46 0.16
C VAL A 49 -4.72 6.74 -1.11
N TYR A 50 -5.59 6.63 -2.11
CA TYR A 50 -5.22 6.11 -3.43
C TYR A 50 -4.23 7.03 -4.14
N GLU A 51 -4.40 8.36 -4.04
CA GLU A 51 -3.44 9.34 -4.56
C GLU A 51 -2.06 9.16 -3.93
N ILE A 52 -1.98 9.08 -2.60
CA ILE A 52 -0.73 8.81 -1.87
C ILE A 52 -0.12 7.48 -2.32
N LEU A 53 -0.92 6.42 -2.44
CA LEU A 53 -0.43 5.11 -2.85
C LEU A 53 0.24 5.16 -4.23
N GLU A 54 -0.38 5.84 -5.20
CA GLU A 54 0.16 5.97 -6.56
C GLU A 54 1.50 6.73 -6.64
N GLU A 55 1.82 7.62 -5.69
CA GLU A 55 3.15 8.24 -5.61
C GLU A 55 4.28 7.22 -5.41
N TYR A 56 3.96 6.04 -4.86
CA TYR A 56 4.93 4.98 -4.54
C TYR A 56 4.95 3.85 -5.56
N ARG A 57 4.25 3.97 -6.69
CA ARG A 57 4.18 2.91 -7.70
C ARG A 57 5.51 2.73 -8.42
N ILE A 58 5.95 1.47 -8.49
CA ILE A 58 7.18 1.08 -9.18
C ILE A 58 6.93 0.22 -10.44
N GLY A 59 5.69 -0.18 -10.68
CA GLY A 59 5.31 -0.93 -11.86
C GLY A 59 3.98 -1.66 -11.70
N ASN A 60 3.77 -2.65 -12.57
CA ASN A 60 2.57 -3.48 -12.59
C ASN A 60 2.93 -4.96 -12.53
N LEU A 61 2.01 -5.75 -11.98
CA LEU A 61 2.05 -7.21 -12.11
C LEU A 61 1.87 -7.61 -13.59
N PRO A 62 2.49 -8.72 -14.01
CA PRO A 62 2.22 -9.28 -15.32
C PRO A 62 0.75 -9.74 -15.43
N PRO A 63 0.20 -9.80 -16.65
CA PRO A 63 -1.16 -10.28 -16.91
C PRO A 63 -1.41 -11.72 -16.43
#